data_AF-A0A947HTJ7-F1
#
_entry.id   AF-A0A947HTJ7-F1
#
_cell.length_a   1.000
_cell.length_b   1.000
_cell.length_c   1.000
_cell.angle_alpha   90.00
_cell.angle_beta   90.00
_cell.angle_gamma   90.00
#
_symmetry.space_group_name_H-M   'P 1'
#
loop_
_entity.id
_entity.type
_entity.pdbx_description
1 polymer ?
#
loop_
_entity_poly.entity_id
_entity_poly.type
_entity_poly.pdbx_seq_one_letter_code
_entity_poly.pdbx_strand_id
1 'polypeptide(L)'
;MPLNAMRRVDPLLDRIMKPLKPSKIIQEIAKSDRPSFFRNFKGYRIEKFGRPQLVAIARKEMHERQNEIWAQLLIVLWNETQKDLYIAFRDRVATLSDDVEKVLRISDELGAKWVDELVEKWALEDILICVHMNEVRFSDAFIRTRLEAPLGINRDPADLAHGGAAENVEIDPALGAAVDKSAAKAA
;
A
#
# COMPACT_ATOMS: atom_id res chain seq x y z
N MET A 1 1.53 6.00 8.40
CA MET A 1 2.77 6.82 8.13
C MET A 1 3.59 6.15 7.03
N PRO A 2 4.08 6.90 6.01
CA PRO A 2 4.68 6.32 4.80
C PRO A 2 5.82 5.32 5.03
N LEU A 3 6.70 5.58 5.99
CA LEU A 3 7.80 4.67 6.33
C LEU A 3 7.29 3.32 6.84
N ASN A 4 6.27 3.31 7.70
CA ASN A 4 5.72 2.06 8.25
C ASN A 4 5.11 1.21 7.14
N ALA A 5 4.38 1.84 6.21
CA ALA A 5 3.84 1.16 5.04
C ALA A 5 4.97 0.54 4.19
N MET A 6 6.04 1.29 3.92
CA MET A 6 7.17 0.81 3.13
C MET A 6 7.98 -0.29 3.82
N ARG A 7 8.14 -0.25 5.15
CA ARG A 7 8.81 -1.32 5.91
C ARG A 7 8.07 -2.64 5.80
N ARG A 8 6.74 -2.61 5.88
CA ARG A 8 5.89 -3.82 5.71
C ARG A 8 6.13 -4.48 4.35
N VAL A 9 6.43 -3.71 3.31
CA VAL A 9 6.67 -4.24 1.95
C VAL A 9 8.15 -4.27 1.56
N ASP A 10 9.07 -4.13 2.51
CA ASP A 10 10.51 -4.13 2.25
C ASP A 10 11.02 -5.42 1.54
N PRO A 11 10.52 -6.63 1.86
CA PRO A 11 10.87 -7.84 1.11
C PRO A 11 10.48 -7.76 -0.37
N LEU A 12 9.52 -6.89 -0.70
CA LEU A 12 9.00 -6.68 -2.05
C LEU A 12 9.55 -5.40 -2.69
N LEU A 13 10.57 -4.76 -2.12
CA LEU A 13 11.09 -3.48 -2.63
C LEU A 13 11.57 -3.57 -4.08
N ASP A 14 12.21 -4.68 -4.46
CA ASP A 14 12.59 -4.93 -5.87
C ASP A 14 11.37 -5.02 -6.79
N ARG A 15 10.27 -5.63 -6.33
CA ARG A 15 8.99 -5.71 -7.06
C ARG A 15 8.37 -4.32 -7.21
N ILE A 16 8.38 -3.51 -6.16
CA ILE A 16 7.89 -2.13 -6.15
C ILE A 16 8.66 -1.27 -7.16
N MET A 17 9.98 -1.43 -7.20
CA MET A 17 10.83 -0.59 -8.05
C MET A 17 10.94 -1.06 -9.50
N LYS A 18 10.62 -2.33 -9.78
CA LYS A 18 10.64 -2.91 -11.14
C LYS A 18 9.84 -2.12 -12.19
N PRO A 19 8.58 -1.71 -11.95
CA PRO A 19 7.80 -0.98 -12.95
C PRO A 19 8.16 0.50 -13.03
N LEU A 20 8.93 1.03 -12.08
CA LEU A 20 9.26 2.46 -12.01
C LEU A 20 10.47 2.80 -12.88
N LYS A 21 10.38 3.93 -13.60
CA LYS A 21 11.51 4.46 -14.39
C LYS A 21 12.53 5.12 -13.44
N PRO A 22 13.81 4.67 -13.40
CA PRO A 22 14.83 5.26 -12.54
C PRO A 22 14.99 6.78 -12.73
N SER A 23 14.93 7.24 -13.98
CA SER A 23 15.00 8.67 -14.31
C SER A 23 13.89 9.47 -13.67
N LYS A 24 12.66 8.94 -13.65
CA LYS A 24 11.50 9.59 -13.02
C LYS A 24 11.71 9.70 -11.51
N ILE A 25 12.14 8.62 -10.85
CA ILE A 25 12.43 8.62 -9.40
C ILE A 25 13.48 9.68 -9.07
N ILE A 26 14.60 9.69 -9.79
CA ILE A 26 15.71 10.63 -9.53
C ILE A 26 15.26 12.08 -9.75
N GLN A 27 14.47 12.35 -10.79
CA GLN A 27 13.92 13.69 -11.07
C GLN A 27 12.97 14.16 -9.97
N GLU A 28 12.08 13.30 -9.49
CA GLU A 28 11.17 13.64 -8.39
C GLU A 28 11.92 13.85 -7.07
N ILE A 29 12.97 13.06 -6.78
CA ILE A 29 13.84 13.29 -5.63
C ILE A 29 14.60 14.62 -5.75
N ALA A 30 15.08 14.99 -6.95
CA ALA A 30 15.72 16.31 -7.17
C ALA A 30 14.79 17.50 -6.85
N LYS A 31 13.48 17.33 -7.06
CA LYS A 31 12.47 18.36 -6.79
C LYS A 31 12.08 18.37 -5.31
N SER A 32 11.83 17.20 -4.72
CA SER A 32 11.21 17.08 -3.40
C SER A 32 12.22 16.98 -2.25
N ASP A 33 13.43 16.46 -2.48
CA ASP A 33 14.47 16.30 -1.46
C ASP A 33 15.87 16.55 -2.05
N ARG A 34 16.20 17.85 -2.17
CA ARG A 34 17.51 18.30 -2.65
C ARG A 34 18.68 17.72 -1.81
N PRO A 35 18.63 17.70 -0.46
CA PRO A 35 19.70 17.07 0.34
C PRO A 35 19.96 15.61 -0.03
N SER A 36 18.92 14.77 -0.14
CA SER A 36 19.09 13.38 -0.59
C SER A 36 19.61 13.32 -2.02
N PHE A 37 19.08 14.18 -2.91
CA PHE A 37 19.54 14.24 -4.28
C PHE A 37 21.04 14.52 -4.38
N PHE A 38 21.53 15.54 -3.67
CA PHE A 38 22.94 15.87 -3.69
C PHE A 38 23.81 14.79 -3.05
N ARG A 39 23.31 14.10 -2.03
CA ARG A 39 24.03 13.02 -1.36
C ARG A 39 24.20 11.79 -2.26
N ASN A 40 23.16 11.41 -2.98
CA ASN A 40 23.11 10.13 -3.70
C ASN A 40 23.33 10.26 -5.22
N PHE A 41 23.02 11.43 -5.81
CA PHE A 41 22.95 11.62 -7.25
C PHE A 41 23.74 12.81 -7.79
N LYS A 42 24.47 13.57 -6.94
CA LYS A 42 25.34 14.67 -7.41
C LYS A 42 26.44 14.16 -8.34
N GLY A 43 26.53 14.75 -9.53
CA GLY A 43 27.58 14.44 -10.52
C GLY A 43 27.33 13.17 -11.33
N TYR A 44 26.19 12.48 -11.13
CA TYR A 44 25.86 11.26 -11.85
C TYR A 44 25.12 11.54 -13.16
N ARG A 45 25.35 10.67 -14.15
CA ARG A 45 24.54 10.62 -15.37
C ARG A 45 23.35 9.69 -15.12
N ILE A 46 22.14 10.25 -15.11
CA ILE A 46 20.88 9.54 -14.80
C ILE A 46 20.71 8.28 -15.67
N GLU A 47 21.18 8.31 -16.92
CA GLU A 47 21.14 7.21 -17.89
C GLU A 47 21.95 5.97 -17.47
N LYS A 48 22.94 6.13 -16.60
CA LYS A 48 23.80 5.04 -16.11
C LYS A 48 23.27 4.39 -14.83
N PHE A 49 22.15 4.87 -14.30
CA PHE A 49 21.63 4.40 -13.02
C PHE A 49 20.85 3.10 -13.19
N GLY A 50 21.40 2.02 -12.64
CA GLY A 50 20.74 0.73 -12.62
C GLY A 50 19.71 0.63 -11.50
N ARG A 51 18.67 -0.19 -11.70
CA ARG A 51 17.68 -0.50 -10.67
C ARG A 51 18.29 -1.02 -9.36
N PRO A 52 19.30 -1.93 -9.36
CA PRO A 52 19.86 -2.46 -8.12
C PRO A 52 20.48 -1.37 -7.23
N GLN A 53 21.15 -0.39 -7.84
CA GLN A 53 21.73 0.75 -7.12
C GLN A 53 20.64 1.62 -6.51
N LEU A 54 19.53 1.82 -7.24
CA LEU A 54 18.42 2.63 -6.77
C LEU A 54 17.68 1.96 -5.62
N VAL A 55 17.53 0.63 -5.66
CA VAL A 55 16.96 -0.18 -4.56
C VAL A 55 17.83 -0.06 -3.32
N ALA A 56 19.15 -0.18 -3.46
CA ALA A 56 20.07 -0.02 -2.34
C ALA A 56 20.00 1.38 -1.71
N ILE A 57 19.92 2.44 -2.53
CA ILE A 57 19.77 3.81 -2.05
C ILE A 57 18.42 4.01 -1.36
N ALA A 58 17.33 3.56 -1.97
CA ALA A 58 15.99 3.67 -1.40
C ALA A 58 15.94 2.99 -0.03
N ARG A 59 16.48 1.76 0.07
CA ARG A 59 16.59 1.01 1.33
C ARG A 59 17.39 1.79 2.37
N LYS A 60 18.56 2.31 2.00
CA LYS A 60 19.41 3.12 2.90
C LYS A 60 18.69 4.38 3.40
N GLU A 61 18.07 5.13 2.49
CA GLU A 61 17.38 6.38 2.82
C GLU A 61 16.17 6.13 3.72
N MET A 62 15.38 5.09 3.46
CA MET A 62 14.21 4.76 4.28
C MET A 62 14.58 4.18 5.65
N HIS A 63 15.54 3.26 5.72
CA HIS A 63 15.83 2.51 6.96
C HIS A 63 16.90 3.17 7.84
N GLU A 64 18.02 3.59 7.26
CA GLU A 64 19.10 4.20 8.06
C GLU A 64 18.82 5.68 8.34
N ARG A 65 18.26 6.39 7.36
CA ARG A 65 18.04 7.84 7.46
C ARG A 65 16.61 8.25 7.78
N GLN A 66 15.69 7.29 7.87
CA GLN A 66 14.28 7.55 8.20
C GLN A 66 13.67 8.61 7.26
N ASN A 67 14.05 8.57 5.98
CA ASN A 67 13.67 9.59 5.02
C ASN A 67 12.24 9.33 4.49
N GLU A 68 11.27 10.03 5.07
CA GLU A 68 9.85 9.89 4.72
C GLU A 68 9.54 10.29 3.28
N ILE A 69 10.29 11.24 2.71
CA ILE A 69 10.05 11.71 1.34
C ILE A 69 10.29 10.59 0.33
N TRP A 70 11.29 9.75 0.55
CA TRP A 70 11.51 8.56 -0.28
C TRP A 70 10.34 7.59 -0.21
N ALA A 71 9.85 7.30 0.99
CA ALA A 71 8.73 6.39 1.18
C ALA A 71 7.46 6.93 0.50
N GLN A 72 7.13 8.21 0.73
CA GLN A 72 5.98 8.86 0.13
C GLN A 72 6.07 8.89 -1.41
N LEU A 73 7.24 9.24 -1.95
CA LEU A 73 7.46 9.29 -3.40
C LEU A 73 7.33 7.91 -4.04
N LEU A 74 7.86 6.86 -3.41
CA LEU A 74 7.70 5.50 -3.93
C LEU A 74 6.25 5.06 -3.93
N ILE A 75 5.49 5.36 -2.87
CA ILE A 75 4.04 5.06 -2.82
C ILE A 75 3.30 5.77 -3.96
N VAL A 76 3.54 7.07 -4.15
CA VAL A 76 2.88 7.85 -5.21
C VAL A 76 3.23 7.31 -6.59
N LEU A 77 4.51 7.13 -6.90
CA LEU A 77 4.94 6.65 -8.21
C LEU A 77 4.46 5.23 -8.49
N TRP A 78 4.41 4.37 -7.47
CA TRP A 78 3.88 3.02 -7.61
C TRP A 78 2.38 3.02 -7.88
N ASN A 79 1.59 3.78 -7.10
CA ASN A 79 0.15 3.94 -7.32
C ASN A 79 -0.16 4.53 -8.71
N GLU A 80 0.61 5.50 -9.19
CA GLU A 80 0.46 6.03 -10.55
C GLU A 80 0.70 4.97 -11.63
N THR A 81 1.65 4.08 -11.39
CA THR A 81 2.02 3.01 -12.34
C THR A 81 1.03 1.84 -12.27
N GLN A 82 0.52 1.53 -11.08
CA GLN A 82 -0.47 0.49 -10.80
C GLN A 82 -1.87 1.08 -10.62
N LYS A 83 -2.19 2.12 -11.40
CA LYS A 83 -3.40 2.93 -11.25
C LYS A 83 -4.67 2.09 -11.26
N ASP A 84 -4.75 1.09 -12.14
CA ASP A 84 -5.95 0.25 -12.26
C ASP A 84 -6.20 -0.59 -11.01
N LEU A 85 -5.15 -1.13 -10.37
CA LEU A 85 -5.27 -1.87 -9.12
C LEU A 85 -5.67 -0.94 -7.98
N TYR A 86 -5.03 0.23 -7.89
CA TYR A 86 -5.37 1.23 -6.89
C TYR A 86 -6.84 1.67 -7.00
N ILE A 87 -7.32 1.96 -8.21
CA ILE A 87 -8.72 2.32 -8.47
C ILE A 87 -9.64 1.14 -8.11
N ALA A 88 -9.30 -0.09 -8.48
CA ALA A 88 -10.11 -1.26 -8.18
C ALA A 88 -10.30 -1.49 -6.68
N PHE A 89 -9.29 -1.17 -5.85
CA PHE A 89 -9.43 -1.16 -4.39
C PHE A 89 -10.26 0.04 -3.91
N ARG A 90 -9.96 1.24 -4.37
CA ARG A 90 -10.66 2.46 -3.98
C ARG A 90 -12.17 2.35 -4.24
N ASP A 91 -12.55 1.87 -5.42
CA ASP A 91 -13.95 1.76 -5.82
C ASP A 91 -14.69 0.70 -4.97
N ARG A 92 -14.00 -0.38 -4.57
CA ARG A 92 -14.53 -1.36 -3.60
C ARG A 92 -14.73 -0.74 -2.22
N VAL A 93 -13.77 0.05 -1.73
CA VAL A 93 -13.91 0.73 -0.43
C VAL A 93 -15.03 1.77 -0.47
N ALA A 94 -15.19 2.50 -1.58
CA ALA A 94 -16.27 3.47 -1.78
C ALA A 94 -17.67 2.81 -1.76
N THR A 95 -17.79 1.50 -2.03
CA THR A 95 -19.08 0.79 -1.90
C THR A 95 -19.53 0.60 -0.45
N LEU A 96 -18.62 0.75 0.52
CA LEU A 96 -18.94 0.61 1.95
C LEU A 96 -19.44 1.90 2.57
N SER A 97 -18.92 3.04 2.11
CA SER A 97 -19.25 4.37 2.62
C SER A 97 -18.84 5.43 1.60
N ASP A 98 -19.70 6.41 1.37
CA ASP A 98 -19.38 7.62 0.61
C ASP A 98 -18.23 8.42 1.26
N ASP A 99 -18.10 8.28 2.59
CA ASP A 99 -17.00 8.80 3.38
C ASP A 99 -16.02 7.67 3.71
N VAL A 100 -15.06 7.47 2.80
CA VAL A 100 -14.04 6.41 2.87
C VAL A 100 -13.18 6.52 4.15
N GLU A 101 -13.00 7.73 4.69
CA GLU A 101 -12.21 7.94 5.91
C GLU A 101 -12.89 7.36 7.15
N LYS A 102 -14.21 7.17 7.12
CA LYS A 102 -14.98 6.52 8.20
C LYS A 102 -14.93 5.00 8.18
N VAL A 103 -14.39 4.38 7.13
CA VAL A 103 -14.21 2.93 7.08
C VAL A 103 -13.11 2.55 8.05
N LEU A 104 -13.48 2.10 9.24
CA LEU A 104 -12.52 1.69 10.27
C LEU A 104 -11.91 0.33 9.97
N ARG A 105 -12.71 -0.61 9.44
CA ARG A 105 -12.29 -1.98 9.16
C ARG A 105 -13.19 -2.62 8.09
N ILE A 106 -12.58 -3.47 7.27
CA ILE A 106 -13.26 -4.36 6.33
C ILE A 106 -13.28 -5.75 6.95
N SER A 107 -14.43 -6.44 6.91
CA SER A 107 -14.54 -7.80 7.44
C SER A 107 -13.67 -8.77 6.66
N ASP A 108 -13.15 -9.79 7.32
CA ASP A 108 -12.25 -10.77 6.70
C ASP A 108 -12.98 -11.57 5.59
N GLU A 109 -14.28 -11.80 5.72
CA GLU A 109 -15.13 -12.44 4.71
C GLU A 109 -15.23 -11.59 3.44
N LEU A 110 -15.49 -10.29 3.58
CA LEU A 110 -15.56 -9.38 2.44
C LEU A 110 -14.18 -9.17 1.82
N GLY A 111 -13.15 -9.03 2.65
CA GLY A 111 -11.76 -8.94 2.21
C GLY A 111 -11.34 -10.17 1.41
N ALA A 112 -11.72 -11.38 1.84
CA ALA A 112 -11.47 -12.62 1.11
C ALA A 112 -12.09 -12.57 -0.30
N LYS A 113 -13.36 -12.18 -0.40
CA LYS A 113 -14.05 -12.03 -1.69
C LYS A 113 -13.34 -11.04 -2.60
N TRP A 114 -12.95 -9.87 -2.08
CA TRP A 114 -12.21 -8.88 -2.87
C TRP A 114 -10.88 -9.41 -3.37
N VAL A 115 -10.12 -10.07 -2.51
CA VAL A 115 -8.82 -10.65 -2.88
C VAL A 115 -9.01 -11.72 -3.95
N ASP A 116 -9.99 -12.61 -3.80
CA ASP A 116 -10.29 -13.69 -4.75
C ASP A 116 -10.64 -13.15 -6.14
N GLU A 117 -11.43 -12.07 -6.22
CA GLU A 117 -11.74 -11.40 -7.49
C GLU A 117 -10.51 -10.69 -8.09
N LEU A 118 -9.66 -10.08 -7.25
CA LEU A 118 -8.51 -9.32 -7.72
C LEU A 118 -7.38 -10.23 -8.21
N VAL A 119 -7.17 -11.41 -7.61
CA VAL A 119 -6.10 -12.34 -8.05
C VAL A 119 -6.34 -12.90 -9.44
N GLU A 120 -7.55 -12.79 -10.00
CA GLU A 120 -7.84 -13.16 -11.39
C GLU A 120 -7.06 -12.29 -12.40
N LYS A 121 -6.72 -11.05 -12.02
CA LYS A 121 -6.09 -10.07 -12.91
C LYS A 121 -4.74 -9.55 -12.41
N TRP A 122 -4.50 -9.54 -11.10
CA TRP A 122 -3.28 -9.00 -10.50
C TRP A 122 -2.54 -10.05 -9.68
N ALA A 123 -1.21 -9.95 -9.66
CA ALA A 123 -0.39 -10.82 -8.83
C ALA A 123 -0.63 -10.53 -7.34
N LEU A 124 -0.57 -11.57 -6.50
CA LEU A 124 -0.81 -11.45 -5.06
C LEU A 124 0.19 -10.50 -4.39
N GLU A 125 1.44 -10.44 -4.87
CA GLU A 125 2.44 -9.49 -4.41
C GLU A 125 2.02 -8.04 -4.66
N ASP A 126 1.45 -7.75 -5.82
CA ASP A 126 1.01 -6.39 -6.16
C ASP A 126 -0.22 -5.99 -5.32
N ILE A 127 -1.12 -6.96 -5.05
CA ILE A 127 -2.26 -6.77 -4.13
C ILE A 127 -1.75 -6.46 -2.71
N LEU A 128 -0.80 -7.25 -2.19
CA LEU A 128 -0.22 -7.02 -0.87
C LEU A 128 0.48 -5.65 -0.77
N ILE A 129 1.23 -5.28 -1.81
CA ILE A 129 1.86 -3.95 -1.89
C ILE A 129 0.80 -2.86 -1.81
N CYS A 130 -0.27 -2.97 -2.61
CA CYS A 130 -1.36 -1.99 -2.62
C CYS A 130 -2.03 -1.86 -1.24
N VAL A 131 -2.31 -3.01 -0.59
CA VAL A 131 -2.92 -3.07 0.74
C VAL A 131 -2.08 -2.33 1.77
N HIS A 132 -0.77 -2.56 1.80
CA HIS A 132 0.10 -1.90 2.77
C HIS A 132 0.38 -0.43 2.47
N MET A 133 0.70 -0.10 1.21
CA MET A 133 1.02 1.27 0.82
C MET A 133 -0.15 2.23 1.02
N ASN A 134 -1.38 1.75 0.83
CA ASN A 134 -2.60 2.55 0.94
C ASN A 134 -3.35 2.30 2.25
N GLU A 135 -2.73 1.57 3.18
CA GLU A 135 -3.28 1.24 4.51
C GLU A 135 -4.73 0.72 4.46
N VAL A 136 -5.03 -0.15 3.49
CA VAL A 136 -6.35 -0.78 3.34
C VAL A 136 -6.70 -1.48 4.65
N ARG A 137 -7.90 -1.19 5.16
CA ARG A 137 -8.34 -1.51 6.53
C ARG A 137 -8.73 -2.99 6.73
N PHE A 138 -7.93 -3.90 6.19
CA PHE A 138 -8.01 -5.32 6.52
C PHE A 138 -7.43 -5.58 7.91
N SER A 139 -7.85 -6.69 8.52
CA SER A 139 -7.25 -7.13 9.76
C SER A 139 -5.83 -7.65 9.54
N ASP A 140 -4.94 -7.46 10.52
CA ASP A 140 -3.58 -7.99 10.43
C ASP A 140 -3.56 -9.52 10.32
N ALA A 141 -4.51 -10.20 10.97
CA ALA A 141 -4.67 -11.64 10.87
C ALA A 141 -5.01 -12.08 9.44
N PHE A 142 -5.92 -11.36 8.78
CA PHE A 142 -6.27 -11.59 7.38
C PHE A 142 -5.07 -11.36 6.46
N ILE A 143 -4.35 -10.24 6.62
CA ILE A 143 -3.18 -9.92 5.78
C ILE A 143 -2.13 -11.04 5.91
N ARG A 144 -1.81 -11.47 7.13
CA ARG A 144 -0.81 -12.54 7.35
C ARG A 144 -1.21 -13.86 6.70
N THR A 145 -2.45 -14.28 6.93
CA THR A 145 -2.90 -15.61 6.49
C THR A 145 -3.20 -15.66 5.00
N ARG A 146 -3.85 -14.63 4.46
CA ARG A 146 -4.35 -14.63 3.07
C ARG A 146 -3.37 -14.03 2.07
N LEU A 147 -2.54 -13.07 2.49
CA LEU A 147 -1.66 -12.33 1.58
C LEU A 147 -0.17 -12.66 1.78
N GLU A 148 0.31 -12.71 3.02
CA GLU A 148 1.75 -12.90 3.30
C GLU A 148 2.19 -14.38 3.27
N ALA A 149 1.44 -15.26 3.95
CA ALA A 149 1.77 -16.69 4.05
C ALA A 149 1.87 -17.39 2.68
N PRO A 150 0.96 -17.14 1.69
CA PRO A 150 1.11 -17.73 0.36
C PRO A 150 2.35 -17.26 -0.40
N LEU A 151 2.89 -16.09 -0.04
CA LEU A 151 4.10 -15.53 -0.62
C LEU A 151 5.37 -15.96 0.14
N GLY A 152 5.24 -16.75 1.20
CA GLY A 152 6.36 -17.15 2.06
C GLY A 152 6.98 -15.97 2.83
N ILE A 153 6.26 -14.87 2.97
CA ILE A 153 6.70 -13.71 3.74
C ILE A 153 6.40 -13.99 5.22
N ASN A 154 7.43 -14.11 6.04
CA ASN A 154 7.31 -14.26 7.48
C ASN A 154 7.83 -13.00 8.16
N ARG A 155 6.93 -12.17 8.70
CA ARG A 155 7.31 -10.94 9.40
C ARG A 155 7.42 -11.16 10.90
N ASP A 156 8.39 -10.48 11.49
CA ASP A 156 8.58 -10.46 12.94
C ASP A 156 7.42 -9.69 13.60
N PRO A 157 6.79 -10.21 14.68
CA PRO A 157 5.77 -9.51 15.46
C PRO A 157 6.10 -8.05 15.82
N ALA A 158 7.38 -7.71 15.96
CA ALA A 158 7.84 -6.35 16.26
C ALA A 158 7.46 -5.32 15.18
N ASP A 159 7.36 -5.72 13.90
CA ASP A 159 6.96 -4.84 12.79
C ASP A 159 5.46 -4.48 12.82
N LEU A 160 4.68 -5.15 13.69
CA LEU A 160 3.22 -5.05 13.77
C LEU A 160 2.72 -4.26 14.97
N ALA A 161 3.56 -3.94 15.96
CA ALA A 161 3.19 -3.16 17.15
C ALA A 161 2.76 -1.70 16.85
N HIS A 162 2.64 -1.31 15.58
CA HIS A 162 2.22 0.02 15.13
C HIS A 162 0.93 -0.01 14.29
N GLY A 163 0.24 -1.16 14.21
CA GLY A 163 -1.14 -1.28 13.70
C GLY A 163 -2.11 -1.39 14.87
N GLY A 164 -3.06 -0.47 14.97
CA GLY A 164 -4.00 -0.36 16.09
C GLY A 164 -4.70 -1.67 16.43
N ALA A 165 -4.79 -1.93 17.74
CA ALA A 165 -5.34 -3.13 18.34
C ALA A 165 -6.75 -3.46 17.85
N ALA A 166 -6.99 -4.76 17.72
CA ALA A 166 -8.27 -5.36 17.39
C ALA A 166 -9.31 -5.11 18.49
N GLU A 167 -10.46 -4.58 18.08
CA GLU A 167 -11.75 -4.85 18.72
C GLU A 167 -12.81 -5.04 17.63
N ASN A 168 -13.87 -5.76 17.98
CA ASN A 168 -14.89 -6.29 17.09
C ASN A 168 -15.54 -5.20 16.22
N VAL A 169 -16.01 -5.58 15.03
CA VAL A 169 -16.80 -4.70 14.17
C VAL A 169 -18.14 -4.41 14.85
N GLU A 170 -18.27 -3.26 15.51
CA GLU A 170 -19.53 -2.55 15.63
C GLU A 170 -19.67 -1.63 14.43
N ILE A 171 -20.54 -1.98 13.50
CA ILE A 171 -21.11 -1.00 12.56
C ILE A 171 -22.01 -0.11 13.42
N ASP A 172 -21.86 1.22 13.33
CA ASP A 172 -22.83 2.15 13.92
C ASP A 172 -24.24 1.71 13.47
N PRO A 173 -25.14 1.34 14.39
CA PRO A 173 -26.48 0.86 14.04
C PRO A 173 -27.29 1.90 13.24
N ALA A 174 -26.86 3.16 13.19
CA ALA A 174 -27.43 4.17 12.29
C ALA A 174 -27.16 3.91 10.80
N LEU A 175 -26.06 3.25 10.43
CA LEU A 175 -25.71 2.93 9.04
C LEU A 175 -26.34 1.61 8.54
N GLY A 176 -26.73 0.70 9.44
CA GLY A 176 -27.43 -0.54 9.08
C GLY A 176 -28.88 -0.35 8.64
N ALA A 177 -29.50 0.79 8.96
CA ALA A 177 -30.91 1.07 8.65
C ALA A 177 -31.16 1.65 7.25
N ALA A 178 -30.11 2.03 6.51
CA ALA A 178 -30.25 2.66 5.19
C ALA A 178 -30.39 1.65 4.04
N VAL A 179 -29.89 0.43 4.20
CA VAL A 179 -29.93 -0.60 3.15
C VAL A 179 -31.32 -1.24 3.03
N ASP A 180 -32.08 -1.30 4.13
CA ASP A 180 -33.37 -2.02 4.17
C ASP A 180 -34.60 -1.19 3.78
N LYS A 181 -34.45 0.14 3.61
CA LYS A 181 -35.57 1.02 3.18
C LYS A 181 -35.70 1.21 1.67
N SER A 182 -34.73 0.75 0.88
CA SER A 182 -34.79 0.83 -0.59
C SER A 182 -35.59 -0.33 -1.21
N ALA A 183 -35.67 -1.48 -0.55
CA ALA A 183 -36.36 -2.67 -1.06
C ALA A 183 -37.89 -2.67 -0.80
N ALA A 184 -38.41 -1.79 0.05
CA ALA A 184 -39.82 -1.78 0.46
C ALA A 184 -40.72 -0.76 -0.26
N LYS A 185 -40.24 -0.09 -1.33
CA LYS A 185 -41.03 0.92 -2.06
C LYS A 185 -41.25 0.61 -3.55
N ALA A 186 -41.10 -0.65 -3.94
CA ALA A 186 -41.37 -1.12 -5.31
C ALA A 186 -42.23 -2.40 -5.35
N ALA A 187 -43.15 -2.56 -4.40
CA ALA A 187 -44.22 -3.57 -4.43
C ALA A 187 -45.58 -2.90 -4.20
#